data_AF-A0A7X6NUQ5-F1
#
_entry.id   AF-A0A7X6NUQ5-F1
#
_cell.length_a   1.000
_cell.length_b   1.000
_cell.length_c   1.000
_cell.angle_alpha   90.00
_cell.angle_beta   90.00
_cell.angle_gamma   90.00
#
_symmetry.space_group_name_H-M   'P 1'
#
loop_
_entity.id
_entity.type
_entity.pdbx_description
1 polymer ?
#
loop_
_entity_poly.entity_id
_entity_poly.type
_entity_poly.pdbx_seq_one_letter_code
_entity_poly.pdbx_strand_id
1 'polypeptide(L)'
;MPAVIRTASATPLERVSVEMSRAGGAHVWLRRNVVQVDRDFDGTTVQTWEADEVYIWMQDPPPLDAIERDFATLWASAVGEDDLPARIDELTAAVAELADMLAGGE
;
A
#
# COMPACT_ATOMS: atom_id res chain seq x y z
N MET A 1 -7.55 -8.66 5.67
CA MET A 1 -6.55 -8.00 4.80
C MET A 1 -7.18 -6.71 4.30
N PRO A 2 -6.58 -5.54 4.55
CA PRO A 2 -6.97 -4.32 3.84
C PRO A 2 -6.93 -4.57 2.33
N ALA A 3 -8.03 -4.29 1.63
CA ALA A 3 -8.05 -4.34 0.18
C ALA A 3 -7.53 -3.00 -0.37
N VAL A 4 -6.69 -3.05 -1.40
CA VAL A 4 -6.41 -1.84 -2.20
C VAL A 4 -7.70 -1.43 -2.88
N ILE A 5 -8.17 -0.22 -2.59
CA ILE A 5 -9.34 0.36 -3.25
C ILE A 5 -8.91 1.49 -4.18
N ARG A 6 -9.72 1.76 -5.21
CA ARG A 6 -9.53 2.93 -6.05
C ARG A 6 -10.34 4.09 -5.48
N THR A 7 -9.66 5.14 -5.06
CA THR A 7 -10.27 6.39 -4.58
C THR A 7 -10.34 7.39 -5.73
N ALA A 8 -11.45 8.14 -5.80
CA ALA A 8 -11.64 9.24 -6.72
C ALA A 8 -12.12 10.47 -5.93
N SER A 9 -11.55 11.65 -6.23
CA SER A 9 -11.84 12.89 -5.53
C SER A 9 -11.96 14.06 -6.51
N ALA A 10 -12.85 15.00 -6.18
CA ALA A 10 -12.95 16.28 -6.88
C ALA A 10 -11.83 17.26 -6.49
N THR A 11 -11.10 16.98 -5.40
CA THR A 11 -9.98 17.78 -4.90
C THR A 11 -8.67 16.99 -4.98
N PRO A 12 -7.50 17.68 -5.03
CA PRO A 12 -6.20 17.04 -5.00
C PRO A 12 -6.08 16.07 -3.81
N LEU A 13 -5.50 14.89 -4.08
CA LEU A 13 -5.28 13.85 -3.09
C LEU A 13 -3.85 13.93 -2.56
N GLU A 14 -3.72 14.02 -1.24
CA GLU A 14 -2.44 13.87 -0.56
C GLU A 14 -2.02 12.40 -0.52
N ARG A 15 -0.71 12.15 -0.57
CA ARG A 15 -0.13 10.80 -0.52
C ARG A 15 -0.43 10.09 0.80
N VAL A 16 -0.44 10.83 1.90
CA VAL A 16 -0.78 10.33 3.23
C VAL A 16 -1.82 11.27 3.81
N SER A 17 -2.86 10.72 4.42
CA SER A 17 -3.84 11.49 5.19
C SER A 17 -4.04 10.82 6.55
N VAL A 18 -4.04 11.63 7.61
CA VAL A 18 -4.17 11.16 9.00
C VAL A 18 -5.29 11.94 9.67
N GLU A 19 -6.30 11.23 10.15
CA GLU A 19 -7.39 11.81 10.93
C GLU A 19 -7.40 11.19 12.33
N MET A 20 -7.19 12.03 13.35
CA MET A 20 -7.23 11.61 14.75
C MET A 20 -8.67 11.33 15.18
N SER A 21 -8.91 10.14 15.73
CA SER A 21 -10.22 9.76 16.24
C SER A 21 -10.46 10.27 17.65
N ARG A 22 -11.72 10.56 17.95
CA ARG A 22 -12.16 10.95 19.30
C ARG A 22 -12.01 9.84 20.34
N ALA A 23 -11.92 8.58 19.91
CA ALA A 23 -11.77 7.42 20.79
C ALA A 23 -10.30 7.13 21.18
N GLY A 24 -9.35 7.93 20.68
CA GLY A 24 -7.92 7.63 20.72
C GLY A 24 -7.52 6.76 19.53
N GLY A 25 -6.39 7.10 18.90
CA GLY A 25 -5.93 6.52 17.64
C GLY A 25 -6.20 7.40 16.41
N ALA A 26 -5.80 6.92 15.25
CA ALA A 26 -5.98 7.60 13.98
C ALA A 26 -6.37 6.66 12.83
N HIS A 27 -7.17 7.23 11.94
CA HIS A 27 -7.43 6.72 10.60
C HIS A 27 -6.31 7.21 9.68
N VAL A 28 -5.57 6.28 9.09
CA VAL A 28 -4.47 6.57 8.17
C VAL A 28 -4.81 6.04 6.79
N TRP A 29 -4.83 6.92 5.81
CA TRP A 29 -4.98 6.56 4.40
C TRP A 29 -3.63 6.76 3.71
N LEU A 30 -3.13 5.70 3.08
CA LEU A 30 -1.94 5.74 2.23
C LEU A 30 -2.40 5.64 0.79
N ARG A 31 -1.86 6.50 -0.08
CA ARG A 31 -2.21 6.57 -1.50
C ARG A 31 -1.00 6.46 -2.39
N ARG A 32 -1.07 5.65 -3.44
CA ARG A 32 -0.07 5.60 -4.52
C ARG A 32 -0.73 5.88 -5.86
N ASN A 33 0.10 6.16 -6.87
CA ASN A 33 -0.35 6.40 -8.24
C ASN A 33 -1.39 7.52 -8.32
N VAL A 34 -1.18 8.60 -7.54
CA VAL A 34 -2.07 9.77 -7.56
C VAL A 34 -1.96 10.44 -8.92
N VAL A 35 -3.06 10.46 -9.67
CA VAL A 35 -3.14 11.03 -11.01
C VAL A 35 -4.35 11.93 -11.15
N GLN A 36 -4.19 13.01 -11.90
CA GLN A 36 -5.32 13.84 -12.33
C GLN A 36 -5.88 13.25 -13.64
N VAL A 37 -7.20 13.12 -13.72
CA VAL A 37 -7.89 12.59 -14.90
C VAL A 37 -9.10 13.46 -15.24
N ASP A 38 -9.32 13.65 -16.52
CA ASP A 38 -10.53 14.27 -17.04
C ASP A 38 -11.66 13.22 -17.11
N ARG A 39 -12.80 13.51 -16.49
CA ARG A 39 -14.00 12.66 -16.58
C ARG A 39 -15.15 13.45 -17.18
N ASP A 40 -15.94 12.79 -18.03
CA ASP A 40 -17.21 13.35 -18.48
C ASP A 40 -18.27 13.14 -17.41
N PHE A 41 -18.94 14.22 -17.03
CA PHE A 41 -20.11 14.20 -16.17
C PHE A 41 -21.22 15.01 -16.82
N ASP A 42 -22.21 14.32 -17.39
CA ASP A 42 -23.36 14.91 -18.08
C ASP A 42 -22.95 15.85 -19.23
N GLY A 43 -21.98 15.43 -20.05
CA GLY A 43 -21.48 16.21 -21.19
C GLY A 43 -20.56 17.38 -20.80
N THR A 44 -20.20 17.50 -19.52
CA THR A 44 -19.21 18.44 -19.03
C THR A 44 -17.96 17.69 -18.59
N THR A 45 -16.81 18.03 -19.17
CA THR A 45 -15.52 17.51 -18.72
C THR A 45 -15.12 18.16 -17.40
N VAL A 46 -15.00 17.36 -16.35
CA VAL A 46 -14.55 17.76 -15.02
C VAL A 46 -13.22 17.10 -14.68
N GLN A 47 -12.35 17.84 -14.01
CA GLN A 47 -11.08 17.31 -13.52
C GLN A 47 -11.31 16.61 -12.18
N THR A 48 -10.82 15.38 -12.08
CA THR A 48 -10.85 14.56 -10.86
C THR A 48 -9.46 14.00 -10.57
N TRP A 49 -9.26 13.56 -9.34
CA TRP A 49 -8.03 12.91 -8.89
C TRP A 49 -8.32 11.48 -8.52
N GLU A 50 -7.50 10.56 -9.01
CA GLU A 50 -7.61 9.14 -8.71
C GLU A 50 -6.35 8.62 -8.04
N ALA A 51 -6.49 7.64 -7.14
CA ALA A 51 -5.37 6.97 -6.51
C ALA A 51 -5.74 5.53 -6.11
N ASP A 52 -4.72 4.68 -6.00
CA ASP A 52 -4.84 3.43 -5.24
C ASP A 52 -4.67 3.77 -3.76
N GLU A 53 -5.57 3.29 -2.91
CA GLU A 53 -5.64 3.65 -1.50
C GLU A 53 -5.70 2.39 -0.61
N VAL A 54 -5.00 2.45 0.51
CA VAL A 54 -5.14 1.50 1.61
C VAL A 54 -5.44 2.24 2.91
N TYR A 55 -6.23 1.60 3.75
CA TYR A 55 -6.64 2.12 5.05
C TYR A 55 -5.99 1.34 6.18
N ILE A 56 -5.44 2.06 7.17
CA ILE A 56 -4.84 1.51 8.38
C ILE A 56 -5.41 2.25 9.59
N TRP A 57 -5.81 1.48 10.61
CA TRP A 57 -6.13 2.03 11.93
C TRP A 57 -4.90 1.90 12.84
N MET A 58 -4.49 3.00 13.48
CA MET A 58 -3.35 3.03 14.40
C MET A 58 -3.78 3.54 15.77
N GLN A 59 -3.52 2.79 16.83
CA GLN A 59 -3.88 3.21 18.21
C GLN A 59 -2.98 4.35 18.72
N ASP A 60 -1.71 4.34 18.35
CA ASP A 60 -0.71 5.36 18.68
C ASP A 60 0.05 5.71 17.38
N PRO A 61 -0.52 6.59 16.54
CA PRO A 61 0.06 6.89 15.24
C PRO A 61 1.38 7.67 15.42
N PRO A 62 2.46 7.29 14.71
CA PRO A 62 3.65 8.13 14.65
C PRO A 62 3.32 9.46 13.95
N PRO A 63 4.19 10.48 14.09
CA PRO A 63 3.99 11.76 13.41
C PRO A 63 4.00 11.58 11.89
N LEU A 64 3.36 12.51 11.17
CA LEU A 64 3.13 12.42 9.72
C LEU A 64 4.43 12.19 8.93
N ASP A 65 5.51 12.87 9.29
CA ASP A 65 6.83 12.75 8.66
C ASP A 65 7.41 11.32 8.78
N ALA A 66 7.17 10.65 9.91
CA ALA A 66 7.54 9.25 10.08
C ALA A 66 6.66 8.32 9.23
N ILE A 67 5.36 8.59 9.13
CA ILE A 67 4.45 7.82 8.25
C ILE A 67 4.87 7.97 6.78
N GLU A 68 5.22 9.19 6.35
CA GLU A 68 5.71 9.46 5.00
C GLU A 68 7.04 8.77 4.70
N ARG A 69 7.98 8.80 5.65
CA ARG A 69 9.26 8.09 5.53
C ARG A 69 9.06 6.59 5.40
N ASP A 70 8.16 6.04 6.21
CA ASP A 70 7.96 4.58 6.34
C ASP A 70 6.82 4.08 5.40
N PHE A 71 6.39 4.92 4.44
CA PHE A 71 5.26 4.67 3.55
C PHE A 71 5.31 3.31 2.86
N ALA A 72 6.45 2.94 2.28
CA ALA A 72 6.58 1.70 1.51
C ALA A 72 6.35 0.45 2.38
N THR A 73 6.90 0.46 3.59
CA THR A 73 6.75 -0.61 4.57
C THR A 73 5.31 -0.72 5.04
N LEU A 74 4.68 0.42 5.36
CA LEU A 74 3.28 0.44 5.81
C LEU A 74 2.33 0.00 4.69
N TRP A 75 2.59 0.41 3.45
CA TRP A 75 1.83 -0.03 2.28
C TRP A 75 1.92 -1.54 2.10
N ALA A 76 3.14 -2.10 2.02
CA ALA A 76 3.37 -3.53 1.80
C ALA A 76 2.69 -4.37 2.89
N SER A 77 2.85 -3.97 4.15
CA SER A 77 2.19 -4.57 5.31
C SER A 77 0.65 -4.53 5.19
N ALA A 78 0.09 -3.40 4.75
CA ALA A 78 -1.36 -3.24 4.59
C ALA A 78 -1.93 -4.09 3.45
N VAL A 79 -1.22 -4.25 2.34
CA VAL A 79 -1.73 -5.04 1.20
C VAL A 79 -1.43 -6.53 1.33
N GLY A 80 -0.69 -6.95 2.36
CA GLY A 80 -0.18 -8.31 2.47
C GLY A 80 0.74 -8.66 1.30
N GLU A 81 1.47 -7.67 0.78
CA GLU A 81 2.65 -7.93 -0.05
C GLU A 81 3.64 -8.56 0.93
N ASP A 82 3.64 -9.90 0.98
CA ASP A 82 4.67 -10.68 1.65
C ASP A 82 6.02 -10.05 1.30
N ASP A 83 6.91 -9.93 2.29
CA ASP A 83 8.26 -9.39 2.12
C ASP A 83 8.94 -10.14 0.96
N LEU A 84 8.81 -9.58 -0.25
CA LEU A 84 9.21 -10.22 -1.49
C LEU A 84 10.69 -10.63 -1.44
N PRO A 85 11.59 -9.81 -0.87
CA PRO A 85 12.94 -10.23 -0.51
C PRO A 85 12.98 -11.52 0.32
N ALA A 86 12.29 -11.59 1.46
CA ALA A 86 12.28 -12.79 2.31
C ALA A 86 11.71 -14.02 1.59
N ARG A 87 10.69 -13.82 0.76
CA ARG A 87 10.06 -14.89 -0.02
C ARG A 87 10.93 -15.35 -1.19
N ILE A 88 11.72 -14.45 -1.79
CA ILE A 88 12.74 -14.78 -2.77
C ILE A 88 13.86 -15.60 -2.11
N ASP A 89 14.29 -15.22 -0.91
CA ASP A 89 15.32 -15.96 -0.17
C ASP A 89 14.85 -17.38 0.20
N GLU A 90 13.62 -17.52 0.71
CA GLU A 90 13.01 -18.83 0.99
C GLU A 90 12.89 -19.70 -0.27
N LEU A 91 12.41 -19.15 -1.38
CA LEU A 91 12.30 -19.88 -2.64
C LEU A 91 13.67 -20.25 -3.21
N THR A 92 14.67 -19.38 -3.06
CA THR A 92 16.05 -19.65 -3.50
C THR A 92 16.65 -20.80 -2.69
N ALA A 93 16.45 -20.83 -1.37
CA ALA A 93 16.89 -21.92 -0.52
C ALA A 93 16.21 -23.26 -0.88
N ALA A 94 14.89 -23.25 -1.09
CA ALA A 94 14.14 -24.44 -1.49
C ALA A 94 14.58 -25.01 -2.86
N VAL A 95 14.91 -24.13 -3.82
CA VAL A 95 15.45 -24.54 -5.12
C VAL A 95 16.85 -25.14 -4.98
N ALA A 96 17.69 -24.59 -4.10
CA ALA A 96 19.02 -25.14 -3.83
C ALA A 96 18.96 -26.54 -3.20
N GLU A 97 18.07 -26.78 -2.23
CA GLU A 97 17.85 -28.11 -1.66
C GLU A 97 17.35 -29.12 -2.71
N LEU A 98 16.39 -28.73 -3.56
CA LEU A 98 15.92 -29.60 -4.63
C LEU A 98 17.03 -29.95 -5.63
N ALA A 99 17.89 -28.99 -5.96
CA ALA A 99 19.04 -29.23 -6.83
C ALA A 99 20.04 -30.20 -6.21
N ASP A 100 20.32 -30.07 -4.90
CA ASP A 100 21.21 -30.98 -4.17
C ASP A 100 20.63 -32.40 -4.08
N MET A 101 19.33 -32.53 -3.80
CA MET A 101 18.64 -33.83 -3.81
C MET A 101 18.65 -34.52 -5.18
N LEU A 102 18.58 -33.75 -6.28
CA LEU A 102 18.67 -34.29 -7.63
C LEU A 102 20.12 -34.60 -8.05
N ALA A 103 21.10 -33.90 -7.50
CA ALA A 103 22.52 -34.12 -7.79
C ALA A 103 23.15 -35.24 -6.93
N GLY A 104 22.63 -35.49 -5.73
CA GLY A 104 23.10 -36.51 -4.80
C GLY A 104 22.39 -37.87 -4.89
N GLY A 105 21.53 -38.07 -5.89
CA GLY A 105 20.84 -39.33 -6.15
C GLY A 105 21.69 -40.33 -6.96
N GLU A 106 22.81 -40.80 -6.39
CA GLU A 106 23.56 -42.00 -6.81
C GLU A 106 23.79 -42.96 -5.63
#